data_AF-A0A3M0XUY7-F1
#
_entry.id   AF-A0A3M0XUY7-F1
#
_cell.length_a   1.000
_cell.length_b   1.000
_cell.length_c   1.000
_cell.angle_alpha   90.00
_cell.angle_beta   90.00
_cell.angle_gamma   90.00
#
_symmetry.space_group_name_H-M   'P 1'
#
loop_
_entity.id
_entity.type
_entity.pdbx_description
1 polymer ?
#
loop_
_entity_poly.entity_id
_entity_poly.type
_entity_poly.pdbx_seq_one_letter_code
_entity_poly.pdbx_strand_id
1 'polypeptide(L)' 'MRRRNAHAREAPAPAAMAHGAAVIAEAVKTLPGSPGVYRMLDHRGEALYVGKARNLRKRVASYVQVARLPRRL' A
#
# COMPACT_ATOMS: atom_id res chain seq x y z
N MET A 1 22.63 12.53 -18.29
CA MET A 1 22.51 12.63 -16.81
C MET A 1 21.52 11.55 -16.32
N ARG A 2 22.01 10.40 -15.84
CA ARG A 2 21.16 9.23 -15.48
C ARG A 2 20.68 9.38 -14.04
N ARG A 3 19.37 9.57 -13.82
CA ARG A 3 18.77 9.46 -12.48
C ARG A 3 18.86 7.99 -12.04
N ARG A 4 19.75 7.69 -11.08
CA ARG A 4 19.79 6.40 -10.40
C ARG A 4 18.51 6.28 -9.57
N ASN A 5 17.57 5.42 -9.96
CA ASN A 5 16.53 4.96 -9.06
C ASN A 5 17.17 4.02 -8.04
N ALA A 6 17.64 4.59 -6.94
CA ALA A 6 18.19 3.87 -5.80
C ALA A 6 17.07 3.53 -4.80
N HIS A 7 16.19 2.62 -5.17
CA HIS A 7 15.46 1.80 -4.21
C HIS A 7 15.82 0.36 -4.52
N ALA A 8 17.04 -0.02 -4.14
CA ALA A 8 17.48 -1.40 -4.19
C ALA A 8 16.49 -2.24 -3.38
N ARG A 9 16.04 -3.35 -3.97
CA ARG A 9 15.04 -4.26 -3.40
C ARG A 9 15.65 -5.03 -2.24
N GLU A 10 15.69 -4.41 -1.07
CA GLU A 10 15.88 -5.15 0.17
C GLU A 10 14.49 -5.61 0.63
N ALA A 11 14.30 -6.93 0.73
CA ALA A 11 13.04 -7.47 1.23
C ALA A 11 12.91 -7.03 2.70
N PRO A 12 11.79 -6.39 3.09
CA PRO A 12 11.64 -5.93 4.47
C PRO A 12 11.68 -7.12 5.42
N ALA A 13 12.40 -6.97 6.54
CA ALA A 13 12.39 -7.96 7.61
C ALA A 13 10.94 -8.27 8.06
N PRO A 14 10.63 -9.47 8.56
CA PRO A 14 9.27 -9.87 8.93
C PRO A 14 8.56 -8.88 9.87
N ALA A 15 9.30 -8.27 10.80
CA ALA A 15 8.80 -7.24 11.70
C ALA A 15 8.31 -5.97 10.98
N ALA A 16 8.97 -5.58 9.89
CA ALA A 16 8.58 -4.43 9.08
C ALA A 16 7.28 -4.68 8.30
N MET A 17 7.00 -5.93 7.89
CA MET A 17 5.73 -6.28 7.25
C MET A 17 4.55 -6.15 8.22
N ALA A 18 4.73 -6.56 9.49
CA ALA A 18 3.70 -6.39 10.53
C ALA A 18 3.39 -4.91 10.77
N HIS A 19 4.42 -4.05 10.82
CA HIS A 19 4.24 -2.61 10.95
C HIS A 19 3.46 -2.02 9.76
N GLY A 20 3.82 -2.37 8.53
CA GLY A 20 3.10 -1.92 7.34
C GLY A 20 1.62 -2.32 7.34
N ALA A 21 1.31 -3.56 7.76
CA ALA A 21 -0.08 -4.02 7.88
C ALA A 21 -0.87 -3.20 8.91
N ALA A 22 -0.26 -2.86 10.06
CA ALA A 22 -0.90 -2.04 11.09
C ALA A 22 -1.20 -0.61 10.57
N VAL A 23 -0.26 0.01 9.87
CA VAL A 23 -0.45 1.33 9.25
C VAL A 23 -1.63 1.31 8.27
N ILE A 24 -1.69 0.28 7.41
CA ILE A 24 -2.81 0.13 6.46
C ILE A 24 -4.14 -0.05 7.21
N ALA A 25 -4.17 -0.85 8.28
CA ALA A 25 -5.37 -1.09 9.07
C ALA A 25 -5.91 0.19 9.72
N GLU A 26 -5.05 1.06 10.24
CA GLU A 26 -5.46 2.36 10.78
C GLU A 26 -6.04 3.28 9.70
N ALA A 27 -5.37 3.37 8.54
CA ALA A 27 -5.86 4.18 7.42
C ALA A 27 -7.26 3.74 6.95
N VAL A 28 -7.55 2.44 6.95
CA VAL A 28 -8.87 1.90 6.56
C VAL A 28 -10.02 2.46 7.39
N LYS A 29 -9.79 2.80 8.66
CA LYS A 29 -10.85 3.32 9.56
C LYS A 29 -11.44 4.63 9.05
N THR A 30 -10.62 5.48 8.45
CA THR A 30 -10.99 6.83 7.98
C THR A 30 -11.40 6.87 6.51
N LEU A 31 -11.14 5.82 5.73
CA LEU A 31 -11.43 5.80 4.29
C LEU A 31 -12.94 5.73 3.99
N PRO A 32 -13.42 6.47 2.97
CA PRO A 32 -14.82 6.40 2.58
C PRO A 32 -15.14 5.11 1.81
N GLY A 33 -16.42 4.76 1.78
CA GLY A 33 -16.97 3.67 0.98
C GLY A 33 -17.25 4.03 -0.48
N SER A 34 -16.67 5.11 -1.00
CA SER A 34 -16.95 5.66 -2.34
C SER A 34 -15.79 5.46 -3.31
N PRO A 35 -15.99 5.70 -4.62
CA PRO A 35 -14.92 5.68 -5.61
C PRO A 35 -13.86 6.75 -5.36
N GLY A 36 -12.61 6.45 -5.73
CA GLY A 36 -11.52 7.43 -5.66
C GLY A 36 -10.16 6.83 -5.97
N VAL A 37 -9.13 7.62 -5.69
CA VAL A 37 -7.71 7.27 -5.84
C VAL A 37 -7.04 7.31 -4.46
N TYR A 38 -6.16 6.35 -4.19
CA TYR A 38 -5.35 6.31 -2.96
C TYR A 38 -3.87 6.18 -3.30
N ARG A 39 -3.02 6.62 -2.36
CA ARG A 39 -1.57 6.54 -2.42
C ARG A 39 -1.06 5.78 -1.19
N MET A 40 -0.16 4.84 -1.41
CA MET A 40 0.68 4.28 -0.35
C MET A 40 2.02 5.00 -0.42
N LEU A 41 2.43 5.56 0.72
CA LEU A 41 3.66 6.31 0.83
C LEU A 41 4.74 5.48 1.50
N ASP A 42 5.99 5.71 1.15
CA ASP A 42 7.12 5.22 1.92
C ASP A 42 7.36 6.08 3.18
N HIS A 43 8.38 5.72 3.96
CA HIS A 43 8.76 6.44 5.17
C HIS A 43 9.25 7.89 4.93
N ARG A 44 9.56 8.25 3.68
CA ARG A 44 9.98 9.60 3.27
C ARG A 44 8.80 10.43 2.75
N GLY A 45 7.60 9.85 2.68
CA GLY A 45 6.41 10.48 2.13
C GLY A 45 6.30 10.37 0.59
N GLU A 46 7.20 9.64 -0.06
CA GLU A 46 7.18 9.44 -1.50
C GLU A 46 6.19 8.35 -1.88
N ALA A 47 5.54 8.48 -3.05
CA ALA A 47 4.56 7.50 -3.48
C ALA A 47 5.21 6.16 -3.86
N LEU A 48 4.97 5.13 -3.05
CA LEU A 48 5.34 3.75 -3.35
C LEU A 48 4.37 3.10 -4.33
N TYR A 49 3.08 3.41 -4.19
CA TYR A 49 2.01 2.85 -5.02
C TYR A 49 0.83 3.79 -5.11
N VAL A 50 0.17 3.83 -6.27
CA VAL A 50 -1.08 4.57 -6.50
C VAL A 50 -2.12 3.64 -7.10
N GLY A 51 -3.33 3.65 -6.56
CA GLY A 51 -4.42 2.81 -7.05
C GLY A 51 -5.74 3.55 -7.14
N LYS A 52 -6.57 3.18 -8.12
CA LYS A 52 -7.97 3.59 -8.22
C LYS A 52 -8.89 2.49 -7.72
N ALA A 53 -10.01 2.85 -7.10
CA ALA A 53 -11.01 1.91 -6.62
C ALA A 53 -12.43 2.46 -6.78
N ARG A 54 -13.41 1.56 -6.96
CA ARG A 54 -14.84 1.89 -6.84
C ARG A 54 -15.30 2.06 -5.39
N ASN A 55 -14.55 1.50 -4.45
CA ASN A 55 -14.75 1.65 -3.02
C ASN A 55 -13.39 1.64 -2.33
N LEU A 56 -12.97 2.79 -1.81
CA LEU A 56 -11.62 2.95 -1.23
C LEU A 56 -11.41 2.05 -0.02
N ARG A 57 -12.33 2.05 0.94
CA ARG A 57 -12.24 1.23 2.16
C ARG A 57 -12.04 -0.26 1.85
N LYS A 58 -12.89 -0.85 0.99
CA LYS A 58 -12.79 -2.27 0.61
C LYS A 58 -11.47 -2.58 -0.12
N ARG A 59 -11.05 -1.69 -1.02
CA ARG A 59 -9.80 -1.90 -1.78
C ARG A 59 -8.58 -1.85 -0.88
N VAL A 60 -8.48 -0.84 -0.02
CA VAL A 60 -7.30 -0.68 0.84
C VAL A 60 -7.23 -1.78 1.92
N ALA A 61 -8.39 -2.19 2.48
CA ALA A 61 -8.46 -3.31 3.40
C ALA A 61 -7.99 -4.65 2.80
N SER A 62 -8.04 -4.83 1.48
CA SER A 62 -7.56 -6.08 0.86
C SER A 62 -6.04 -6.29 0.98
N TYR A 63 -5.26 -5.22 1.18
CA TYR A 63 -3.80 -5.32 1.27
C TYR A 63 -3.31 -5.93 2.58
N VAL A 64 -4.12 -5.92 3.65
CA VAL A 64 -3.79 -6.65 4.89
C VAL A 64 -4.17 -8.14 4.83
N GLN A 65 -4.94 -8.55 3.80
CA GLN A 65 -5.37 -9.93 3.59
C GLN A 65 -4.50 -10.59 2.52
N VAL A 66 -3.20 -10.77 2.81
CA VAL A 66 -2.19 -11.22 1.83
C VAL A 66 -2.59 -12.51 1.11
N ALA A 67 -3.17 -13.49 1.81
CA ALA A 67 -3.63 -14.75 1.24
C ALA A 67 -4.76 -14.62 0.22
N ARG A 68 -5.46 -13.47 0.18
CA ARG A 68 -6.59 -13.19 -0.71
C ARG A 68 -6.25 -12.19 -1.81
N LEU A 69 -4.97 -11.81 -1.95
CA LEU A 69 -4.55 -10.89 -3.00
C LEU A 69 -4.59 -11.60 -4.36
N PRO A 70 -5.32 -11.05 -5.35
CA PRO A 70 -5.36 -11.65 -6.67
C PRO A 70 -4.01 -11.51 -7.37
N ARG A 71 -3.50 -12.61 -7.94
CA ARG A 71 -2.36 -12.54 -8.87
C ARG A 71 -2.79 -11.77 -10.10
N ARG A 72 -2.04 -10.72 -10.43
CA ARG A 72 -2.25 -9.91 -11.64
C ARG A 72 -1.06 -10.20 -12.54
N LEU A 73 -1.33 -10.95 -13.60
CA LEU A 73 -0.39 -11.28 -14.68
C LEU A 73 -0.34 -10.14 -15.70
#